data_AF-I1CFK2-F1
#
_entry.id   AF-I1CFK2-F1
#
_cell.length_a   1.000
_cell.length_b   1.000
_cell.length_c   1.000
_cell.angle_alpha   90.00
_cell.angle_beta   90.00
_cell.angle_gamma   90.00
#
_symmetry.space_group_name_H-M   'P 1'
#
loop_
_entity.id
_entity.type
_entity.pdbx_description
1 polymer ?
#
loop_
_entity_poly.entity_id
_entity_poly.type
_entity_poly.pdbx_seq_one_letter_code
_entity_poly.pdbx_strand_id
1 'polypeptide(L)'
;MKEHSKLYQKYYYSPEFHNVIRCGSDVREYKKAIREVPTVEDNEEFAFDFLEAIFRAVYAFHTSRLDIKEGESTFNSLFIYPFLKAVADAVAMEMAGSRTDFLPGEVNLKAMSEQLKELGNIQDDRDRYMADGIVRLYGYKSLEVVLLETSRHFGCTDKAKICFDHHKGLFGLLAMLKSIADVYHEGTMKTFRCVKVFFVHAAEETLYLWSLRFEPEGPVYELWLEDMLLIRPDIEDKLEALPAFINFFWNFKCLLSESISNISQLKKENAAALVKSRFKAVEFGSLSSMINASILKLTEEEDKAGMSALGPFYSNPSSPC
;
A
#
# COMPACT_ATOMS: atom_id res chain seq x y z
N MET A 1 3.28 -28.95 3.16
CA MET A 1 4.01 -27.77 2.65
C MET A 1 3.85 -27.56 1.13
N LYS A 2 2.67 -27.86 0.55
CA LYS A 2 2.41 -27.73 -0.90
C LYS A 2 0.96 -27.31 -1.24
N GLU A 3 0.30 -26.57 -0.35
CA GLU A 3 -1.13 -26.21 -0.53
C GLU A 3 -1.48 -24.72 -0.27
N HIS A 4 -0.51 -23.81 -0.22
CA HIS A 4 -0.77 -22.36 -0.23
C HIS A 4 -0.49 -21.67 -1.58
N SER A 5 -0.21 -22.44 -2.64
CA SER A 5 0.21 -21.93 -3.95
C SER A 5 -0.91 -21.88 -5.01
N LYS A 6 -2.19 -21.94 -4.62
CA LYS A 6 -3.32 -21.96 -5.59
C LYS A 6 -4.17 -20.68 -5.66
N LEU A 7 -3.80 -19.60 -4.97
CA LEU A 7 -4.55 -18.33 -4.98
C LEU A 7 -3.94 -17.23 -5.87
N TYR A 8 -2.73 -17.43 -6.41
CA TYR A 8 -2.00 -16.40 -7.17
C TYR A 8 -1.77 -16.78 -8.64
N GLN A 9 -2.83 -17.20 -9.34
CA GLN A 9 -2.77 -17.24 -10.79
C GLN A 9 -4.12 -16.97 -11.44
N LYS A 10 -4.33 -15.72 -11.83
CA LYS A 10 -4.98 -15.41 -13.11
C LYS A 10 -4.61 -13.98 -13.50
N TYR A 11 -3.69 -13.87 -14.46
CA TYR A 11 -3.66 -12.70 -15.33
C TYR A 11 -5.09 -12.40 -15.74
N TYR A 12 -5.60 -11.20 -15.48
CA TYR A 12 -6.82 -10.73 -16.11
C TYR A 12 -6.47 -10.32 -17.55
N TYR A 13 -6.05 -11.30 -18.33
CA TYR A 13 -5.93 -11.15 -19.77
C TYR A 13 -7.32 -11.42 -20.35
N SER A 14 -8.00 -10.35 -20.70
CA SER A 14 -9.25 -10.41 -21.44
C SER A 14 -8.97 -9.98 -22.89
N PRO A 15 -9.50 -10.70 -23.90
CA PRO A 15 -9.34 -10.34 -25.32
C PRO A 15 -9.73 -8.89 -25.65
N GLU A 16 -10.62 -8.30 -24.85
CA GLU A 16 -11.12 -6.94 -24.96
C GLU A 16 -10.00 -5.89 -24.78
N PHE A 17 -8.93 -6.22 -24.04
CA PHE A 17 -7.77 -5.33 -23.85
C PHE A 17 -6.63 -5.56 -24.85
N HIS A 18 -6.79 -6.53 -25.76
CA HIS A 18 -5.74 -6.91 -26.69
C HIS A 18 -5.26 -5.73 -27.55
N ASN A 19 -6.18 -4.86 -27.97
CA ASN A 19 -5.85 -3.68 -28.76
C ASN A 19 -5.06 -2.65 -27.95
N VAL A 20 -5.35 -2.49 -26.65
CA VAL A 20 -4.63 -1.57 -25.76
C VAL A 20 -3.20 -2.04 -25.52
N ILE A 21 -3.03 -3.35 -25.33
CA ILE A 21 -1.73 -3.99 -25.12
C ILE A 21 -0.90 -3.97 -26.42
N ARG A 22 -1.52 -4.22 -27.57
CA ARG A 22 -0.81 -4.37 -28.85
C ARG A 22 -0.58 -3.10 -29.64
N CYS A 23 -1.37 -2.04 -29.42
CA CYS A 23 -1.10 -0.78 -30.11
C CYS A 23 0.33 -0.33 -29.75
N GLY A 24 1.10 0.04 -30.77
CA GLY A 24 2.51 0.37 -30.62
C GLY A 24 2.72 1.66 -29.82
N SER A 25 3.87 2.30 -30.03
CA SER A 25 4.19 3.60 -29.43
C SER A 25 3.45 4.78 -30.06
N ASP A 26 2.56 4.56 -31.05
CA ASP A 26 1.73 5.63 -31.60
C ASP A 26 0.70 6.09 -30.57
N VAL A 27 0.89 7.34 -30.12
CA VAL A 27 0.08 7.98 -29.08
C VAL A 27 -1.40 8.10 -29.47
N ARG A 28 -1.71 8.26 -30.75
CA ARG A 28 -3.10 8.42 -31.23
C ARG A 28 -3.80 7.07 -31.23
N GLU A 29 -3.14 6.02 -31.72
CA GLU A 29 -3.64 4.65 -31.68
C GLU A 29 -3.85 4.18 -30.24
N TYR A 30 -2.90 4.47 -29.34
CA TYR A 30 -3.03 4.08 -27.94
C TYR A 30 -4.22 4.76 -27.26
N LYS A 31 -4.37 6.08 -27.43
CA LYS A 31 -5.53 6.82 -26.90
C LYS A 31 -6.85 6.30 -27.45
N LYS A 32 -6.88 5.91 -28.73
CA LYS A 32 -8.07 5.35 -29.36
C LYS A 32 -8.39 3.98 -28.77
N ALA A 33 -7.40 3.10 -28.62
CA ALA A 33 -7.58 1.77 -28.06
C ALA A 33 -8.16 1.81 -26.62
N ILE A 34 -7.71 2.75 -25.77
CA ILE A 34 -8.27 2.91 -24.41
C ILE A 34 -9.76 3.27 -24.46
N ARG A 35 -10.18 4.12 -25.40
CA ARG A 35 -11.59 4.53 -25.55
C ARG A 35 -12.48 3.45 -26.12
N GLU A 36 -11.89 2.44 -26.76
CA GLU A 36 -12.60 1.30 -27.34
C GLU A 36 -12.75 0.14 -26.35
N VAL A 37 -12.23 0.28 -25.13
CA VAL A 37 -12.52 -0.65 -24.04
C VAL A 37 -14.04 -0.66 -23.82
N PRO A 38 -14.71 -1.82 -23.92
CA PRO A 38 -16.15 -1.89 -23.77
C PRO A 38 -16.56 -1.60 -22.34
N THR A 39 -17.66 -0.88 -22.18
CA THR A 39 -18.42 -0.88 -20.92
C THR A 39 -19.10 -2.24 -20.76
N VAL A 40 -18.82 -2.94 -19.67
CA VAL A 40 -19.40 -4.24 -19.36
C VAL A 40 -20.44 -4.04 -18.26
N GLU A 41 -21.69 -4.34 -18.56
CA GLU A 41 -22.74 -4.43 -17.54
C GLU A 41 -22.70 -5.86 -17.00
N ASP A 42 -22.05 -6.11 -15.84
CA ASP A 42 -22.17 -7.33 -15.02
C ASP A 42 -21.13 -7.34 -13.86
N ASN A 43 -21.02 -8.46 -13.14
CA ASN A 43 -20.07 -8.68 -12.02
C ASN A 43 -18.58 -8.47 -12.34
N GLU A 44 -18.22 -8.23 -13.60
CA GLU A 44 -16.86 -7.93 -14.06
C GLU A 44 -16.60 -6.43 -14.29
N GLU A 45 -17.62 -5.57 -14.17
CA GLU A 45 -17.50 -4.11 -14.37
C GLU A 45 -16.32 -3.50 -13.58
N PHE A 46 -16.17 -3.89 -12.32
CA PHE A 46 -15.07 -3.40 -11.45
C PHE A 46 -13.67 -3.73 -11.96
N ALA A 47 -13.51 -4.90 -12.61
CA ALA A 47 -12.24 -5.31 -13.20
C ALA A 47 -11.91 -4.44 -14.42
N PHE A 48 -12.92 -4.16 -15.25
CA PHE A 48 -12.78 -3.31 -16.42
C PHE A 48 -12.48 -1.86 -16.05
N ASP A 49 -13.22 -1.30 -15.09
CA ASP A 49 -13.00 0.07 -14.59
C ASP A 49 -11.59 0.24 -14.00
N PHE A 50 -11.14 -0.74 -13.21
CA PHE A 50 -9.78 -0.73 -12.67
C PHE A 50 -8.74 -0.76 -13.78
N LEU A 51 -8.87 -1.66 -14.76
CA LEU A 51 -7.93 -1.77 -15.87
C LEU A 51 -7.94 -0.51 -16.74
N GLU A 52 -9.11 0.07 -17.02
CA GLU A 52 -9.22 1.34 -17.72
C GLU A 52 -8.49 2.47 -16.98
N ALA A 53 -8.66 2.56 -15.66
CA ALA A 53 -7.94 3.52 -14.82
C ALA A 53 -6.42 3.34 -14.91
N ILE A 54 -5.93 2.09 -14.86
CA ILE A 54 -4.51 1.76 -15.06
C ILE A 54 -4.04 2.18 -16.45
N PHE A 55 -4.76 1.84 -17.52
CA PHE A 55 -4.37 2.22 -18.89
C PHE A 55 -4.32 3.73 -19.07
N ARG A 56 -5.27 4.47 -18.50
CA ARG A 56 -5.28 5.94 -18.52
C ARG A 56 -4.07 6.52 -17.76
N ALA A 57 -3.73 5.94 -16.62
CA ALA A 57 -2.56 6.32 -15.84
C ALA A 57 -1.25 6.07 -16.62
N VAL A 58 -1.09 4.87 -17.22
CA VAL A 58 0.08 4.54 -18.07
C VAL A 58 0.17 5.50 -19.25
N TYR A 59 -0.94 5.75 -19.95
CA TYR A 59 -0.98 6.68 -21.07
C TYR A 59 -0.56 8.09 -20.65
N ALA A 60 -1.11 8.61 -19.55
CA ALA A 60 -0.76 9.94 -19.05
C ALA A 60 0.72 10.02 -18.66
N PHE A 61 1.25 8.98 -18.02
CA PHE A 61 2.64 8.87 -17.62
C PHE A 61 3.59 8.88 -18.84
N HIS A 62 3.38 7.98 -19.80
CA HIS A 62 4.22 7.82 -21.00
C HIS A 62 4.13 8.97 -22.00
N THR A 63 3.07 9.78 -21.96
CA THR A 63 2.86 10.89 -22.88
C THR A 63 3.07 12.27 -22.24
N SER A 64 3.38 12.30 -20.96
CA SER A 64 3.73 13.52 -20.25
C SER A 64 5.01 14.13 -20.82
N ARG A 65 5.10 15.46 -20.80
CA ARG A 65 6.32 16.20 -21.14
C ARG A 65 7.16 16.56 -19.91
N LEU A 66 6.59 16.34 -18.72
CA LEU A 66 7.27 16.61 -17.46
C LEU A 66 8.28 15.49 -17.19
N ASP A 67 9.47 15.87 -16.75
CA ASP A 67 10.52 14.91 -16.39
C ASP A 67 10.34 14.49 -14.92
N ILE A 68 10.10 13.19 -14.70
CA ILE A 68 9.95 12.60 -13.36
C ILE A 68 11.22 12.68 -12.50
N LYS A 69 12.35 13.09 -13.09
CA LYS A 69 13.61 13.37 -12.38
C LYS A 69 13.66 14.80 -11.82
N GLU A 70 12.77 15.71 -12.22
CA GLU A 70 12.78 17.11 -11.75
C GLU A 70 12.47 17.24 -10.26
N GLY A 71 11.68 16.32 -9.70
CA GLY A 71 11.33 16.38 -8.29
C GLY A 71 10.40 15.26 -7.86
N GLU A 72 10.38 15.02 -6.55
CA GLU A 72 9.53 14.03 -5.89
C GLU A 72 8.04 14.27 -6.16
N SER A 73 7.58 15.53 -6.06
CA SER A 73 6.19 15.89 -6.36
C SER A 73 5.79 15.60 -7.82
N THR A 74 6.69 15.84 -8.77
CA THR A 74 6.48 15.52 -10.19
C THR A 74 6.39 14.01 -10.39
N PHE A 75 7.30 13.25 -9.79
CA PHE A 75 7.28 11.79 -9.85
C PHE A 75 5.99 11.21 -9.25
N ASN A 76 5.61 11.67 -8.06
CA ASN A 76 4.43 11.21 -7.37
C ASN A 76 3.14 11.53 -8.13
N SER A 77 3.00 12.77 -8.62
CA SER A 77 1.78 13.20 -9.31
C SER A 77 1.59 12.54 -10.68
N LEU A 78 2.68 12.22 -11.39
CA LEU A 78 2.61 11.60 -12.71
C LEU A 78 2.51 10.08 -12.65
N PHE A 79 3.20 9.44 -11.71
CA PHE A 79 3.28 7.98 -11.66
C PHE A 79 2.60 7.41 -10.43
N ILE A 80 2.97 7.78 -9.21
CA ILE A 80 2.52 7.01 -8.04
C ILE A 80 1.03 7.25 -7.72
N TYR A 81 0.61 8.52 -7.63
CA TYR A 81 -0.73 8.88 -7.18
C TYR A 81 -1.85 8.35 -8.08
N PRO A 82 -1.77 8.44 -9.42
CA PRO A 82 -2.84 7.91 -10.28
C PRO A 82 -3.08 6.42 -10.07
N PHE A 83 -2.02 5.63 -9.87
CA PHE A 83 -2.13 4.18 -9.72
C PHE A 83 -2.59 3.78 -8.31
N LEU A 84 -2.10 4.46 -7.26
CA LEU A 84 -2.62 4.24 -5.90
C LEU A 84 -4.09 4.64 -5.79
N LYS A 85 -4.50 5.72 -6.47
CA LYS A 85 -5.92 6.10 -6.56
C LYS A 85 -6.75 5.02 -7.26
N ALA A 86 -6.26 4.47 -8.38
CA ALA A 86 -6.95 3.38 -9.08
C ALA A 86 -7.12 2.13 -8.19
N VAL A 87 -6.08 1.75 -7.43
CA VAL A 87 -6.17 0.65 -6.46
C VAL A 87 -7.20 0.94 -5.37
N ALA A 88 -7.15 2.13 -4.75
CA ALA A 88 -8.08 2.52 -3.70
C ALA A 88 -9.54 2.55 -4.19
N ASP A 89 -9.78 3.07 -5.39
CA ASP A 89 -11.11 3.16 -6.00
C ASP A 89 -11.68 1.77 -6.31
N ALA A 90 -10.88 0.90 -6.92
CA ALA A 90 -11.31 -0.46 -7.22
C ALA A 90 -11.71 -1.22 -5.94
N VAL A 91 -10.90 -1.09 -4.88
CA VAL A 91 -11.21 -1.67 -3.56
C VAL A 91 -12.47 -1.03 -2.94
N ALA A 92 -12.64 0.28 -3.07
CA ALA A 92 -13.81 0.99 -2.57
C ALA A 92 -15.10 0.50 -3.26
N MET A 93 -15.04 0.21 -4.56
CA MET A 93 -16.16 -0.34 -5.32
C MET A 93 -16.47 -1.79 -4.94
N GLU A 94 -15.46 -2.66 -4.90
CA GLU A 94 -15.61 -4.08 -4.50
C GLU A 94 -16.13 -4.22 -3.06
N MET A 95 -15.71 -3.31 -2.20
CA MET A 95 -16.00 -3.33 -0.78
C MET A 95 -16.67 -2.02 -0.35
N ALA A 96 -17.82 -1.67 -0.94
CA ALA A 96 -18.51 -0.38 -0.70
C ALA A 96 -18.65 0.04 0.78
N GLY A 97 -18.78 -0.92 1.70
CA GLY A 97 -18.83 -0.67 3.15
C GLY A 97 -17.53 -0.11 3.75
N SER A 98 -16.39 -0.26 3.05
CA SER A 98 -15.08 0.24 3.44
C SER A 98 -14.93 1.75 3.28
N ARG A 99 -15.59 2.34 2.27
CA ARG A 99 -15.39 3.74 1.86
C ARG A 99 -13.91 4.08 1.81
N THR A 100 -13.15 3.24 1.11
CA THR A 100 -11.72 3.39 0.90
C THR A 100 -11.44 4.62 0.03
N ASP A 101 -10.41 5.39 0.36
CA ASP A 101 -9.94 6.48 -0.50
C ASP A 101 -8.43 6.66 -0.34
N PHE A 102 -7.80 7.21 -1.38
CA PHE A 102 -6.39 7.58 -1.38
C PHE A 102 -6.25 9.09 -1.17
N LEU A 103 -5.40 9.46 -0.21
CA LEU A 103 -5.08 10.84 0.12
C LEU A 103 -3.64 11.13 -0.33
N PRO A 104 -3.43 11.90 -1.42
CA PRO A 104 -2.10 12.25 -1.91
C PRO A 104 -1.48 13.42 -1.14
N GLY A 105 -0.15 13.53 -1.20
CA GLY A 105 0.64 14.63 -0.68
C GLY A 105 1.08 14.41 0.76
N GLU A 106 1.63 15.45 1.38
CA GLU A 106 2.06 15.49 2.78
C GLU A 106 0.86 15.37 3.72
N VAL A 107 0.51 14.13 4.08
CA VAL A 107 -0.65 13.81 4.91
C VAL A 107 -0.20 13.27 6.26
N ASN A 108 -0.77 13.80 7.34
CA ASN A 108 -0.49 13.30 8.68
C ASN A 108 -1.00 11.87 8.87
N LEU A 109 -0.11 10.96 9.27
CA LEU A 109 -0.44 9.60 9.68
C LEU A 109 -1.05 9.62 11.09
N LYS A 110 -2.37 9.47 11.17
CA LYS A 110 -3.11 9.59 12.44
C LYS A 110 -2.75 8.48 13.40
N ALA A 111 -2.57 7.26 12.90
CA ALA A 111 -2.15 6.11 13.69
C ALA A 111 -0.89 6.43 14.50
N MET A 112 0.12 7.04 13.86
CA MET A 112 1.36 7.43 14.54
C MET A 112 1.11 8.48 15.63
N SER A 113 0.35 9.51 15.30
CA SER A 113 0.03 10.59 16.25
C SER A 113 -0.74 10.07 17.48
N GLU A 114 -1.69 9.16 17.28
CA GLU A 114 -2.49 8.59 18.37
C GLU A 114 -1.64 7.69 19.27
N GLN A 115 -0.84 6.80 18.69
CA GLN A 115 -0.01 5.87 19.47
C GLN A 115 1.11 6.58 20.24
N LEU A 116 1.77 7.59 19.64
CA LEU A 116 2.77 8.38 20.37
C LEU A 116 2.16 9.19 21.51
N LYS A 117 0.92 9.69 21.34
CA LYS A 117 0.20 10.39 22.40
C LYS A 117 -0.10 9.45 23.57
N GLU A 118 -0.53 8.22 23.30
CA GLU A 118 -0.78 7.21 24.33
C GLU A 118 0.49 6.83 25.10
N LEU A 119 1.65 6.84 24.44
CA LEU A 119 2.97 6.63 25.07
C LEU A 119 3.47 7.84 25.86
N GLY A 120 2.78 8.98 25.82
CA GLY A 120 3.22 10.23 26.47
C GLY A 120 4.35 10.96 25.73
N ASN A 121 4.57 10.64 24.46
CA ASN A 121 5.73 11.08 23.66
C ASN A 121 5.46 12.29 22.74
N ILE A 122 4.31 12.97 22.84
CA ILE A 122 4.03 14.18 22.03
C ILE A 122 4.08 15.44 22.89
N GLN A 123 4.91 16.41 22.49
CA GLN A 123 5.04 17.73 23.12
C GLN A 123 4.59 18.91 22.21
N ASP A 124 4.57 18.79 20.87
CA ASP A 124 4.19 19.89 19.95
C ASP A 124 3.60 19.42 18.59
N ASP A 125 2.90 20.30 17.87
CA ASP A 125 2.30 20.05 16.54
C ASP A 125 3.33 19.78 15.43
N ARG A 126 4.60 20.10 15.67
CA ARG A 126 5.76 19.78 14.82
C ARG A 126 6.16 18.30 14.90
N ASP A 127 5.58 17.54 15.83
CA ASP A 127 5.89 16.13 16.04
C ASP A 127 5.07 15.19 15.13
N ARG A 128 4.33 15.70 14.15
CA ARG A 128 3.53 14.85 13.25
C ARG A 128 4.40 14.04 12.29
N TYR A 129 3.95 12.82 12.00
CA TYR A 129 4.48 12.01 10.91
C TYR A 129 3.75 12.42 9.65
N MET A 130 4.47 12.97 8.67
CA MET A 130 3.92 13.31 7.36
C MET A 130 4.34 12.23 6.36
N ALA A 131 3.35 11.60 5.72
CA ALA A 131 3.51 10.62 4.67
C ALA A 131 3.28 11.27 3.30
N ASP A 132 3.83 10.70 2.23
CA ASP A 132 3.60 11.19 0.86
C ASP A 132 2.26 10.77 0.28
N GLY A 133 1.60 9.83 0.94
CA GLY A 133 0.23 9.42 0.67
C GLY A 133 -0.23 8.33 1.60
N ILE A 134 -1.55 8.22 1.78
CA ILE A 134 -2.17 7.17 2.61
C ILE A 134 -3.44 6.65 1.96
N VAL A 135 -3.74 5.36 2.16
CA VAL A 135 -5.07 4.80 1.89
C VAL A 135 -5.80 4.64 3.22
N ARG A 136 -7.00 5.23 3.29
CA ARG A 136 -7.81 5.31 4.50
C ARG A 136 -9.18 4.67 4.31
N LEU A 137 -9.64 3.98 5.33
CA LEU A 137 -10.92 3.26 5.38
C LEU A 137 -11.97 4.04 6.18
N TYR A 138 -12.71 4.95 5.54
CA TYR A 138 -13.67 5.79 6.26
C TYR A 138 -14.85 5.02 6.86
N GLY A 139 -15.21 3.86 6.29
CA GLY A 139 -16.23 2.94 6.81
C GLY A 139 -15.78 2.09 8.00
N TYR A 140 -14.47 2.09 8.28
CA TYR A 140 -13.82 1.37 9.37
C TYR A 140 -13.09 2.33 10.30
N LYS A 141 -13.83 3.30 10.87
CA LYS A 141 -13.32 4.27 11.84
C LYS A 141 -12.13 5.11 11.35
N SER A 142 -12.03 5.31 10.03
CA SER A 142 -10.92 6.05 9.41
C SER A 142 -9.54 5.39 9.64
N LEU A 143 -9.50 4.06 9.81
CA LEU A 143 -8.26 3.30 9.89
C LEU A 143 -7.41 3.51 8.63
N GLU A 144 -6.10 3.61 8.82
CA GLU A 144 -5.10 3.75 7.75
C GLU A 144 -4.51 2.36 7.46
N VAL A 145 -4.46 1.96 6.19
CA VAL A 145 -4.05 0.59 5.79
C VAL A 145 -2.97 0.54 4.71
N VAL A 146 -2.71 1.66 4.03
CA VAL A 146 -1.55 1.82 3.14
C VAL A 146 -0.84 3.12 3.51
N LEU A 147 0.48 3.06 3.53
CA LEU A 147 1.40 4.19 3.68
C LEU A 147 2.30 4.28 2.44
N LEU A 148 2.50 5.48 1.90
CA LEU A 148 3.45 5.76 0.83
C LEU A 148 4.60 6.62 1.37
N GLU A 149 5.83 6.20 1.09
CA GLU A 149 7.02 7.05 1.15
C GLU A 149 7.78 6.98 -0.18
N THR A 150 8.32 8.12 -0.60
CA THR A 150 9.03 8.33 -1.85
C THR A 150 10.39 8.89 -1.51
N SER A 151 11.44 8.16 -1.87
CA SER A 151 12.81 8.57 -1.57
C SER A 151 13.35 9.51 -2.63
N ARG A 152 12.76 10.71 -2.69
CA ARG A 152 13.01 11.79 -3.67
C ARG A 152 12.46 11.47 -5.07
N HIS A 153 13.08 12.05 -6.09
CA HIS A 153 12.68 11.87 -7.48
C HIS A 153 13.09 10.49 -8.01
N PHE A 154 12.51 10.12 -9.15
CA PHE A 154 12.85 8.91 -9.87
C PHE A 154 14.36 8.81 -10.17
N GLY A 155 14.94 7.61 -9.99
CA GLY A 155 16.35 7.33 -10.21
C GLY A 155 17.31 7.90 -9.16
N CYS A 156 16.80 8.48 -8.06
CA CYS A 156 17.63 8.96 -6.96
C CYS A 156 18.33 7.78 -6.25
N THR A 157 19.64 7.90 -6.00
CA THR A 157 20.47 6.88 -5.36
C THR A 157 20.99 7.31 -3.97
N ASP A 158 20.33 8.29 -3.32
CA ASP A 158 20.62 8.69 -1.94
C ASP A 158 20.26 7.55 -0.98
N LYS A 159 21.22 6.65 -0.77
CA LYS A 159 21.06 5.48 0.12
C LYS A 159 20.66 5.88 1.52
N ALA A 160 21.12 7.02 2.04
CA ALA A 160 20.76 7.45 3.39
C ALA A 160 19.27 7.82 3.46
N LYS A 161 18.74 8.55 2.48
CA LYS A 161 17.30 8.89 2.42
C LYS A 161 16.45 7.65 2.18
N ILE A 162 16.88 6.79 1.27
CA ILE A 162 16.22 5.52 0.97
C ILE A 162 16.11 4.64 2.24
N CYS A 163 17.21 4.49 2.97
CA CYS A 163 17.22 3.72 4.22
C CYS A 163 16.35 4.38 5.30
N PHE A 164 16.43 5.71 5.42
CA PHE A 164 15.61 6.47 6.36
C PHE A 164 14.11 6.28 6.11
N ASP A 165 13.65 6.48 4.87
CA ASP A 165 12.23 6.36 4.52
C ASP A 165 11.71 4.93 4.70
N HIS A 166 12.56 3.93 4.47
CA HIS A 166 12.16 2.54 4.74
C HIS A 166 11.89 2.29 6.22
N HIS A 167 12.80 2.73 7.10
CA HIS A 167 12.63 2.58 8.54
C HIS A 167 11.47 3.44 9.07
N LYS A 168 11.33 4.67 8.53
CA LYS A 168 10.22 5.57 8.79
C LYS A 168 8.89 4.89 8.44
N GLY A 169 8.81 4.29 7.25
CA GLY A 169 7.67 3.50 6.79
C GLY A 169 7.35 2.31 7.71
N LEU A 170 8.36 1.55 8.15
CA LEU A 170 8.18 0.44 9.09
C LEU A 170 7.53 0.88 10.41
N PHE A 171 7.99 1.97 11.02
CA PHE A 171 7.36 2.49 12.25
C PHE A 171 5.94 3.00 11.99
N GLY A 172 5.69 3.59 10.83
CA GLY A 172 4.34 3.93 10.39
C GLY A 172 3.41 2.71 10.33
N LEU A 173 3.88 1.60 9.75
CA LEU A 173 3.12 0.35 9.69
C LEU A 173 2.85 -0.25 11.07
N LEU A 174 3.83 -0.23 11.98
CA LEU A 174 3.65 -0.70 13.36
C LEU A 174 2.54 0.09 14.05
N ALA A 175 2.52 1.42 13.90
CA ALA A 175 1.46 2.27 14.44
C ALA A 175 0.09 1.98 13.82
N MET A 176 0.02 1.79 12.50
CA MET A 176 -1.22 1.43 11.80
C MET A 176 -1.79 0.09 12.29
N LEU A 177 -0.94 -0.94 12.40
CA LEU A 177 -1.35 -2.27 12.85
C LEU A 177 -1.83 -2.26 14.31
N LYS A 178 -1.13 -1.52 15.18
CA LYS A 178 -1.56 -1.29 16.57
C LYS A 178 -2.91 -0.57 16.65
N SER A 179 -3.11 0.46 15.83
CA SER A 179 -4.37 1.21 15.80
C SER A 179 -5.56 0.32 15.39
N ILE A 180 -5.36 -0.63 14.47
CA ILE A 180 -6.38 -1.64 14.14
C ILE A 180 -6.70 -2.51 15.36
N ALA A 181 -5.69 -2.96 16.10
CA ALA A 181 -5.85 -3.77 17.31
C ALA A 181 -6.61 -3.01 18.41
N ASP A 182 -6.39 -1.70 18.55
CA ASP A 182 -7.09 -0.88 19.56
C ASP A 182 -8.56 -0.64 19.19
N VAL A 183 -8.81 -0.29 17.93
CA VAL A 183 -10.16 -0.04 17.41
C VAL A 183 -11.04 -1.29 17.52
N TYR A 184 -10.46 -2.47 17.28
CA TYR A 184 -11.15 -3.76 17.34
C TYR A 184 -10.59 -4.67 18.43
N HIS A 185 -10.39 -4.13 19.64
CA HIS A 185 -9.72 -4.80 20.77
C HIS A 185 -10.37 -6.13 21.22
N GLU A 186 -11.65 -6.34 20.97
CA GLU A 186 -12.36 -7.61 21.26
C GLU A 186 -12.34 -8.60 20.08
N GLY A 187 -11.62 -8.28 18.99
CA GLY A 187 -11.42 -9.18 17.87
C GLY A 187 -10.59 -10.42 18.23
N THR A 188 -10.67 -11.48 17.43
CA THR A 188 -9.89 -12.69 17.71
C THR A 188 -8.47 -12.60 17.17
N MET A 189 -7.51 -13.18 17.89
CA MET A 189 -6.11 -13.28 17.42
C MET A 189 -6.00 -14.09 16.11
N LYS A 190 -6.89 -15.07 15.92
CA LYS A 190 -6.98 -15.87 14.69
C LYS A 190 -7.29 -15.01 13.46
N THR A 191 -8.17 -14.03 13.58
CA THR A 191 -8.48 -13.12 12.49
C THR A 191 -7.43 -12.02 12.38
N PHE A 192 -6.92 -11.52 13.52
CA PHE A 192 -5.92 -10.46 13.55
C PHE A 192 -4.61 -10.85 12.86
N ARG A 193 -4.11 -12.10 13.04
CA ARG A 193 -2.90 -12.58 12.36
C ARG A 193 -2.98 -12.57 10.82
N CYS A 194 -4.19 -12.46 10.26
CA CYS A 194 -4.42 -12.38 8.82
C CYS A 194 -4.52 -10.94 8.31
N VAL A 195 -4.56 -9.94 9.19
CA VAL A 195 -4.55 -8.53 8.81
C VAL A 195 -3.15 -8.12 8.39
N LYS A 196 -3.07 -7.44 7.24
CA LYS A 196 -1.86 -6.81 6.72
C LYS A 196 -2.07 -5.31 6.59
N VAL A 197 -1.06 -4.53 6.95
CA VAL A 197 -0.94 -3.13 6.53
C VAL A 197 0.19 -3.02 5.51
N PHE A 198 0.08 -2.10 4.55
CA PHE A 198 0.97 -2.06 3.40
C PHE A 198 1.81 -0.79 3.37
N PHE A 199 3.07 -0.94 2.98
CA PHE A 199 3.99 0.16 2.75
C PHE A 199 4.43 0.12 1.29
N VAL A 200 4.04 1.16 0.56
CA VAL A 200 4.51 1.42 -0.80
C VAL A 200 5.73 2.30 -0.68
N HIS A 201 6.84 1.84 -1.22
CA HIS A 201 8.10 2.58 -1.17
C HIS A 201 8.63 2.78 -2.58
N ALA A 202 8.71 4.02 -3.02
CA ALA A 202 9.39 4.35 -4.26
C ALA A 202 10.84 4.74 -3.98
N ALA A 203 11.78 3.96 -4.50
CA ALA A 203 13.21 4.19 -4.33
C ALA A 203 13.95 3.82 -5.61
N GLU A 204 14.95 4.62 -5.97
CA GLU A 204 15.70 4.46 -7.21
C GLU A 204 14.73 4.42 -8.42
N GLU A 205 14.74 3.33 -9.18
CA GLU A 205 13.88 3.12 -10.35
C GLU A 205 12.73 2.14 -10.07
N THR A 206 12.51 1.77 -8.80
CA THR A 206 11.61 0.68 -8.42
C THR A 206 10.53 1.15 -7.44
N LEU A 207 9.32 0.62 -7.62
CA LEU A 207 8.24 0.69 -6.65
C LEU A 207 8.17 -0.64 -5.89
N TYR A 208 8.35 -0.60 -4.58
CA TYR A 208 8.28 -1.78 -3.72
C TYR A 208 6.95 -1.82 -2.98
N LEU A 209 6.32 -3.00 -2.94
CA LEU A 209 5.15 -3.26 -2.10
C LEU A 209 5.56 -4.13 -0.93
N TRP A 210 5.57 -3.54 0.26
CA TRP A 210 5.80 -4.24 1.51
C TRP A 210 4.49 -4.46 2.26
N SER A 211 4.41 -5.52 3.06
CA SER A 211 3.34 -5.73 4.02
C SER A 211 3.89 -6.03 5.41
N LEU A 212 3.17 -5.60 6.44
CA LEU A 212 3.44 -5.94 7.84
C LEU A 212 2.26 -6.71 8.41
N ARG A 213 2.55 -7.82 9.08
CA ARG A 213 1.57 -8.62 9.86
C ARG A 213 2.14 -9.05 11.21
N PHE A 214 1.25 -9.49 12.09
CA PHE A 214 1.62 -10.03 13.40
C PHE A 214 1.59 -11.57 13.41
N GLU A 215 2.65 -12.21 13.90
CA GLU A 215 2.73 -13.65 14.12
C GLU A 215 2.63 -13.97 15.62
N PRO A 216 1.47 -14.46 16.10
CA PRO A 216 1.22 -14.69 17.53
C PRO A 216 2.04 -15.82 18.16
N GLU A 217 2.59 -16.76 17.38
CA GLU A 217 3.44 -17.83 17.92
C GLU A 217 4.81 -17.31 18.39
N GLY A 218 5.33 -16.28 17.72
CA GLY A 218 6.60 -15.62 18.03
C GLY A 218 6.48 -14.30 18.80
N PRO A 219 5.27 -13.90 19.21
CA PRO A 219 4.77 -12.50 19.14
C PRO A 219 5.66 -11.50 18.38
N VAL A 220 5.93 -11.79 17.10
CA VAL A 220 6.78 -10.95 16.24
C VAL A 220 5.98 -10.25 15.16
N TYR A 221 6.54 -9.16 14.62
CA TYR A 221 6.04 -8.48 13.44
C TYR A 221 6.87 -8.90 12.24
N GLU A 222 6.22 -9.39 11.20
CA GLU A 222 6.90 -9.83 9.97
C GLU A 222 6.68 -8.80 8.87
N LEU A 223 7.77 -8.22 8.38
CA LEU A 223 7.79 -7.35 7.20
C LEU A 223 8.13 -8.20 5.97
N TRP A 224 7.22 -8.24 5.00
CA TRP A 224 7.35 -9.03 3.77
C TRP A 224 7.43 -8.11 2.55
N LEU A 225 8.35 -8.40 1.63
CA LEU A 225 8.30 -7.83 0.28
C LEU A 225 7.32 -8.66 -0.55
N GLU A 226 6.16 -8.11 -0.83
CA GLU A 226 5.08 -8.79 -1.57
C GLU A 226 5.32 -8.73 -3.09
N ASP A 227 5.82 -7.59 -3.58
CA ASP A 227 6.05 -7.37 -5.00
C ASP A 227 7.02 -6.21 -5.25
N MET A 228 7.60 -6.17 -6.46
CA MET A 228 8.45 -5.07 -6.92
C MET A 228 8.17 -4.74 -8.38
N LEU A 229 8.15 -3.45 -8.70
CA LEU A 229 7.91 -2.97 -10.05
C LEU A 229 9.05 -2.06 -10.50
N LEU A 230 9.81 -2.51 -11.49
CA LEU A 230 10.74 -1.66 -12.23
C LEU A 230 9.93 -0.68 -13.10
N ILE A 231 10.11 0.62 -12.86
CA ILE A 231 9.34 1.66 -13.54
C ILE A 231 10.02 1.98 -14.87
N ARG A 232 9.26 1.86 -15.95
CA ARG A 232 9.70 2.13 -17.32
C ARG A 232 8.98 3.38 -17.85
N PRO A 233 9.64 4.56 -17.84
CA PRO A 233 9.00 5.83 -18.19
C PRO A 233 8.83 6.04 -19.69
N ASP A 234 9.62 5.35 -20.50
CA ASP A 234 9.63 5.56 -21.95
C ASP A 234 8.48 4.80 -22.63
N ILE A 235 7.75 5.48 -23.52
CA ILE A 235 6.66 4.87 -24.29
C ILE A 235 7.14 3.75 -25.22
N GLU A 236 8.42 3.76 -25.58
CA GLU A 236 9.07 2.71 -26.37
C GLU A 236 9.09 1.37 -25.60
N ASP A 237 9.20 1.43 -24.28
CA ASP A 237 9.17 0.27 -23.38
C ASP A 237 7.74 -0.17 -23.04
N LYS A 238 6.70 0.47 -23.57
CA LYS A 238 5.29 0.22 -23.22
C LYS A 238 4.90 -1.27 -23.28
N LEU A 239 5.36 -2.00 -24.29
CA LEU A 239 5.01 -3.42 -24.47
C LEU A 239 5.47 -4.28 -23.28
N GLU A 240 6.59 -3.92 -22.65
CA GLU A 240 7.12 -4.57 -21.45
C GLU A 240 6.53 -3.95 -20.17
N ALA A 241 6.44 -2.62 -20.13
CA ALA A 241 5.99 -1.84 -18.97
C ALA A 241 4.53 -2.14 -18.60
N LEU A 242 3.64 -2.17 -19.60
CA LEU A 242 2.20 -2.23 -19.35
C LEU A 242 1.77 -3.54 -18.66
N PRO A 243 2.18 -4.74 -19.11
CA PRO A 243 1.90 -5.97 -18.38
C PRO A 243 2.45 -5.97 -16.95
N ALA A 244 3.65 -5.42 -16.74
CA ALA A 244 4.25 -5.32 -15.41
C ALA A 244 3.43 -4.41 -14.48
N PHE A 245 2.98 -3.26 -14.99
CA PHE A 245 2.15 -2.31 -14.23
C PHE A 245 0.81 -2.95 -13.85
N ILE A 246 0.12 -3.59 -14.81
CA ILE A 246 -1.14 -4.28 -14.56
C ILE A 246 -0.95 -5.35 -13.48
N ASN A 247 0.06 -6.21 -13.62
CA ASN A 247 0.30 -7.30 -12.68
C ASN A 247 0.54 -6.79 -11.26
N PHE A 248 1.45 -5.81 -11.10
CA PHE A 248 1.80 -5.25 -9.80
C PHE A 248 0.58 -4.61 -9.11
N PHE A 249 -0.13 -3.71 -9.80
CA PHE A 249 -1.25 -2.99 -9.18
C PHE A 249 -2.49 -3.88 -9.00
N TRP A 250 -2.69 -4.89 -9.86
CA TRP A 250 -3.73 -5.89 -9.66
C TRP A 250 -3.45 -6.77 -8.44
N ASN A 251 -2.20 -7.24 -8.30
CA ASN A 251 -1.77 -7.99 -7.12
C ASN A 251 -1.96 -7.16 -5.85
N PHE A 252 -1.55 -5.88 -5.89
CA PHE A 252 -1.74 -4.97 -4.77
C PHE A 252 -3.23 -4.79 -4.40
N LYS A 253 -4.10 -4.55 -5.39
CA LYS A 253 -5.55 -4.49 -5.18
C LYS A 253 -6.07 -5.74 -4.48
N CYS A 254 -5.69 -6.93 -4.93
CA CYS A 254 -6.12 -8.20 -4.34
C CYS A 254 -5.66 -8.35 -2.88
N LEU A 255 -4.38 -8.08 -2.59
CA LEU A 255 -3.83 -8.12 -1.25
C LEU A 255 -4.54 -7.14 -0.30
N LEU A 256 -4.83 -5.93 -0.79
CA LEU A 256 -5.55 -4.92 -0.03
C LEU A 256 -7.00 -5.33 0.26
N SER A 257 -7.72 -5.85 -0.74
CA SER A 257 -9.09 -6.39 -0.57
C SER A 257 -9.13 -7.54 0.44
N GLU A 258 -8.13 -8.44 0.44
CA GLU A 258 -8.03 -9.52 1.42
C GLU A 258 -7.87 -8.98 2.84
N SER A 259 -6.95 -8.03 3.04
CA SER A 259 -6.73 -7.43 4.37
C SER A 259 -7.98 -6.70 4.88
N ILE A 260 -8.65 -5.91 4.02
CA ILE A 260 -9.89 -5.21 4.39
C ILE A 260 -11.01 -6.21 4.72
N SER A 261 -11.06 -7.36 4.06
CA SER A 261 -12.00 -8.43 4.41
C SER A 261 -11.74 -8.97 5.82
N ASN A 262 -10.46 -9.14 6.19
CA ASN A 262 -10.07 -9.54 7.55
C ASN A 262 -10.39 -8.45 8.59
N ILE A 263 -10.18 -7.17 8.27
CA ILE A 263 -10.58 -6.04 9.14
C ILE A 263 -12.11 -5.98 9.30
N SER A 264 -12.87 -6.22 8.23
CA SER A 264 -14.32 -6.31 8.27
C SER A 264 -14.80 -7.44 9.19
N GLN A 265 -14.09 -8.57 9.17
CA GLN A 265 -14.34 -9.69 10.08
C GLN A 265 -14.00 -9.34 11.53
N LEU A 266 -12.86 -8.67 11.81
CA LEU A 266 -12.53 -8.17 13.14
C LEU A 266 -13.62 -7.23 13.69
N LYS A 267 -14.14 -6.33 12.86
CA LYS A 267 -15.25 -5.45 13.25
C LYS A 267 -16.48 -6.24 13.69
N LYS A 268 -16.82 -7.33 13.00
CA LYS A 268 -17.96 -8.20 13.36
C LYS A 268 -17.70 -8.94 14.67
N GLU A 269 -16.51 -9.52 14.84
CA GLU A 269 -16.10 -10.21 16.07
C GLU A 269 -16.15 -9.27 17.27
N ASN A 270 -15.55 -8.08 17.13
CA ASN A 270 -15.54 -7.06 18.15
C ASN A 270 -16.97 -6.62 18.53
N ALA A 271 -17.85 -6.39 17.55
CA ALA A 271 -19.24 -6.04 17.83
C ALA A 271 -19.99 -7.17 18.56
N ALA A 272 -19.79 -8.43 18.17
CA ALA A 272 -20.43 -9.57 18.81
C ALA A 272 -19.95 -9.78 20.25
N ALA A 273 -18.64 -9.65 20.49
CA ALA A 273 -18.04 -9.73 21.81
C ALA A 273 -18.54 -8.61 22.74
N LEU A 274 -18.60 -7.36 22.26
CA LEU A 274 -19.15 -6.23 23.01
C LEU A 274 -20.64 -6.42 23.38
N VAL A 275 -21.43 -7.12 22.56
CA VAL A 275 -22.83 -7.45 22.91
C VAL A 275 -22.88 -8.51 24.01
N LYS A 276 -22.00 -9.52 23.95
CA LYS A 276 -21.93 -10.62 24.92
C LYS A 276 -21.38 -10.16 26.28
N SER A 277 -20.39 -9.26 26.30
CA SER A 277 -19.77 -8.74 27.51
C SER A 277 -20.66 -7.79 28.31
N ARG A 278 -21.73 -7.24 27.71
CA ARG A 278 -22.78 -6.51 28.46
C ARG A 278 -23.40 -7.31 29.61
N PHE A 279 -23.31 -8.63 29.54
CA PHE A 279 -23.95 -9.54 30.49
C PHE A 279 -22.94 -10.42 31.26
N LYS A 280 -21.63 -10.19 31.13
CA LYS A 280 -20.56 -10.96 31.82
C LYS A 280 -19.40 -10.06 32.24
N ALA A 281 -18.67 -10.45 33.29
CA ALA A 281 -17.42 -9.78 33.66
C ALA A 281 -16.39 -9.89 32.52
N VAL A 282 -15.58 -8.84 32.36
CA VAL A 282 -14.54 -8.71 31.32
C VAL A 282 -13.51 -9.83 31.46
N GLU A 283 -13.24 -10.57 30.38
CA GLU A 283 -12.14 -11.53 30.32
C GLU A 283 -10.81 -10.80 30.07
N PHE A 284 -9.72 -11.34 30.63
CA PHE A 284 -8.38 -10.76 30.49
C PHE A 284 -7.76 -11.15 29.14
N GLY A 285 -7.26 -10.14 28.41
CA GLY A 285 -6.45 -10.28 27.20
C GLY A 285 -7.14 -9.78 25.93
N SER A 286 -7.16 -8.45 25.73
CA SER A 286 -7.65 -7.83 24.49
C SER A 286 -6.54 -7.76 23.44
N LEU A 287 -6.89 -7.67 22.15
CA LEU A 287 -5.90 -7.43 21.08
C LEU A 287 -5.03 -6.20 21.39
N SER A 288 -5.63 -5.13 21.91
CA SER A 288 -4.92 -3.92 22.35
C SER A 288 -3.77 -4.20 23.34
N SER A 289 -3.99 -5.14 24.27
CA SER A 289 -2.96 -5.53 25.25
C SER A 289 -1.91 -6.50 24.71
N MET A 290 -2.29 -7.36 23.75
CA MET A 290 -1.40 -8.38 23.17
C MET A 290 -0.53 -7.83 22.06
N ILE A 291 -1.04 -6.86 21.30
CA ILE A 291 -0.34 -6.20 20.22
C ILE A 291 0.34 -4.97 20.82
N ASN A 292 1.61 -5.13 21.20
CA ASN A 292 2.40 -4.04 21.73
C ASN A 292 3.63 -3.83 20.85
N ALA A 293 3.57 -2.85 19.96
CA ALA A 293 4.66 -2.52 19.05
C ALA A 293 5.54 -1.44 19.66
N SER A 294 6.87 -1.55 19.48
CA SER A 294 7.78 -0.44 19.77
C SER A 294 7.67 0.61 18.67
N ILE A 295 6.87 1.65 18.91
CA ILE A 295 6.58 2.70 17.93
C ILE A 295 7.49 3.89 18.24
N LEU A 296 8.33 4.26 17.26
CA LEU A 296 9.28 5.37 17.36
C LEU A 296 9.10 6.29 16.16
N LYS A 297 9.06 7.59 16.40
CA LYS A 297 9.13 8.59 15.32
C LYS A 297 10.59 8.84 15.00
N LEU A 298 10.92 8.78 13.72
CA LEU A 298 12.23 9.18 13.22
C LEU A 298 12.17 10.60 12.65
N THR A 299 13.25 11.36 12.82
CA THR A 299 13.46 12.66 12.16
C THR A 299 14.67 12.58 11.23
N GLU A 300 14.61 13.21 10.06
CA GLU A 300 15.72 13.13 9.10
C GLU A 300 17.00 13.77 9.68
N GLU A 301 16.85 14.83 10.47
CA GLU A 301 17.95 15.58 11.08
C GLU A 301 18.75 14.77 12.10
N GLU A 302 18.07 13.96 12.91
CA GLU A 302 18.70 13.22 14.00
C GLU A 302 19.04 11.79 13.61
N ASP A 303 18.17 11.12 12.84
CA ASP A 303 18.23 9.67 12.67
C ASP A 303 18.83 9.22 11.34
N LYS A 304 18.85 10.06 10.29
CA LYS A 304 19.36 9.64 8.96
C LYS A 304 20.86 9.28 8.98
N ALA A 305 21.63 9.87 9.88
CA ALA A 305 23.08 9.69 9.94
C ALA A 305 23.44 8.22 10.24
N GLY A 306 24.18 7.57 9.33
CA GLY A 306 24.60 6.18 9.48
C GLY A 306 23.58 5.13 9.01
N MET A 307 22.33 5.52 8.69
CA MET A 307 21.31 4.57 8.21
C MET A 307 21.67 3.88 6.90
N SER A 308 22.52 4.48 6.06
CA SER A 308 23.01 3.85 4.84
C SER A 308 23.72 2.51 5.08
N ALA A 309 24.18 2.23 6.31
CA ALA A 309 24.80 0.97 6.70
C ALA A 309 23.80 -0.08 7.23
N LEU A 310 22.56 0.33 7.53
CA LEU A 310 21.53 -0.52 8.15
C LEU A 310 20.60 -1.18 7.12
N GLY A 311 20.73 -0.81 5.85
CA GLY A 311 19.82 -1.25 4.80
C GLY A 311 18.51 -0.44 4.79
N PRO A 312 17.52 -0.83 3.98
CA PRO A 312 17.31 -2.19 3.49
C PRO A 312 18.21 -2.50 2.29
N PHE A 313 18.70 -3.74 2.25
CA PHE A 313 19.53 -4.21 1.17
C PHE A 313 18.62 -4.65 0.01
N TYR A 314 18.11 -3.68 -0.78
CA TYR A 314 17.28 -3.95 -1.97
C TYR A 314 18.00 -4.76 -3.06
N SER A 315 19.34 -4.76 -3.01
CA SER A 315 20.20 -5.56 -3.86
C SER A 315 20.71 -6.79 -3.10
N ASN A 316 20.60 -7.97 -3.72
CA ASN A 316 21.40 -9.13 -3.35
C ASN A 316 22.87 -8.70 -3.20
N PRO A 317 23.58 -9.05 -2.12
CA PRO A 317 25.03 -8.96 -2.14
C PRO A 317 25.48 -9.87 -3.28
N SER A 318 25.98 -9.26 -4.36
CA SER A 318 26.65 -9.88 -5.50
C SER A 318 26.80 -11.40 -5.37
N SER A 319 25.97 -12.15 -6.10
CA SER A 319 26.23 -13.57 -6.33
C SER A 319 27.69 -13.70 -6.76
N PRO A 320 28.51 -14.51 -6.08
CA PRO A 320 29.89 -14.71 -6.51
C PRO A 320 29.86 -15.35 -7.91
N CYS A 321 30.75 -14.85 -8.77
CA CYS A 321 30.99 -15.37 -10.11
C CYS A 321 31.12 -16.90 -10.16
#